data_AF-A0A8I0S4G8-F1
#
_entry.id   AF-A0A8I0S4G8-F1
#
_cell.length_a   1.000
_cell.length_b   1.000
_cell.length_c   1.000
_cell.angle_alpha   90.00
_cell.angle_beta   90.00
_cell.angle_gamma   90.00
#
_symmetry.space_group_name_H-M   'P 1'
#
loop_
_entity.id
_entity.type
_entity.pdbx_description
1 polymer ?
#
loop_
_entity_poly.entity_id
_entity_poly.type
_entity_poly.pdbx_seq_one_letter_code
_entity_poly.pdbx_strand_id
1 'polypeptide(L)'
;MKNSSISKQLLIYTIICLIPSVIIAFFKIYPILLTENSILYLHATSAQVIAALVALSLVAYTHLNTELNQKVNIDTSLEDAIFLTKINAFKDLTITILIGVLSISASLLVLTLFKYTIFQDFFMSMSFISLLIFTYALIRFVHRSFSPEAVQNNNDQVLEESKNELKDFIPDPIEEAKEIAPQTAHMEELKTNDFRKLPSELEELEKKSFSDTLGSFFIAFSSFESKLRKAYSRYNGFVPNNRNGSLRNIVNELAINFGVIPLNLHKEILSLVKVRNSLAHASHETNIEPEEITRYIQLIHELERKIDLHTKLNWDEMSHQYIQPTTYKVTNKISEIVDDTQSTDNATKN
;
A
#
# COMPACT_ATOMS: atom_id res chain seq x y z
N MET A 1 -6.60 -2.54 -12.23
CA MET A 1 -7.91 -1.87 -12.49
C MET A 1 -7.90 -0.48 -11.85
N LYS A 2 -8.17 0.57 -12.63
CA LYS A 2 -8.11 1.98 -12.20
C LYS A 2 -9.02 2.22 -10.99
N ASN A 3 -8.49 2.87 -9.96
CA ASN A 3 -9.13 3.11 -8.67
C ASN A 3 -10.40 3.98 -8.85
N SER A 4 -11.53 3.36 -9.23
CA SER A 4 -12.77 4.10 -9.46
C SER A 4 -13.24 4.69 -8.13
N SER A 5 -13.43 6.02 -8.11
CA SER A 5 -13.93 6.74 -6.95
C SER A 5 -15.28 6.16 -6.53
N ILE A 6 -15.54 6.09 -5.22
CA ILE A 6 -16.80 5.59 -4.66
C ILE A 6 -17.99 6.32 -5.30
N SER A 7 -17.84 7.63 -5.54
CA SER A 7 -18.83 8.46 -6.25
C SER A 7 -19.20 7.93 -7.64
N LYS A 8 -18.21 7.50 -8.44
CA LYS A 8 -18.44 6.96 -9.78
C LYS A 8 -19.19 5.63 -9.71
N GLN A 9 -18.87 4.78 -8.74
CA GLN A 9 -19.54 3.49 -8.57
C GLN A 9 -21.00 3.68 -8.13
N LEU A 10 -21.27 4.65 -7.26
CA LEU A 10 -22.65 5.00 -6.88
C LEU A 10 -23.43 5.59 -8.05
N LEU A 11 -22.82 6.44 -8.85
CA LEU A 11 -23.46 7.00 -10.05
C LEU A 11 -23.81 5.89 -11.05
N ILE A 12 -22.88 4.96 -11.29
CA ILE A 12 -23.13 3.78 -12.14
C ILE A 12 -24.28 2.94 -11.56
N TYR A 13 -24.28 2.69 -10.25
CA TYR A 13 -25.37 1.99 -9.56
C TYR A 13 -26.71 2.68 -9.78
N THR A 14 -26.79 4.00 -9.60
CA THR A 14 -28.04 4.77 -9.80
C THR A 14 -28.53 4.66 -11.24
N ILE A 15 -27.64 4.77 -12.22
CA ILE A 15 -27.99 4.67 -13.65
C ILE A 15 -28.51 3.26 -13.99
N ILE A 16 -27.81 2.22 -13.54
CA ILE A 16 -28.18 0.81 -13.79
C ILE A 16 -29.49 0.45 -13.08
N CYS A 17 -29.78 1.00 -11.92
CA CYS A 17 -31.08 0.82 -11.27
C CYS A 17 -32.20 1.59 -11.98
N LEU A 18 -31.96 2.84 -12.35
CA LEU A 18 -33.00 3.76 -12.82
C LEU A 18 -33.46 3.44 -14.24
N ILE A 19 -32.53 3.26 -15.20
CA ILE A 19 -32.89 3.08 -16.61
C ILE A 19 -33.79 1.85 -16.82
N PRO A 20 -33.43 0.64 -16.36
CA PRO A 20 -34.26 -0.54 -16.58
C PRO A 20 -35.57 -0.47 -15.80
N SER A 21 -35.59 0.14 -14.60
CA SER A 21 -36.82 0.32 -13.82
C SER A 21 -37.83 1.21 -14.54
N VAL A 22 -37.38 2.31 -15.16
CA VAL A 22 -38.25 3.17 -15.97
C VAL A 22 -38.79 2.42 -17.20
N ILE A 23 -37.93 1.65 -17.89
CA ILE A 23 -38.33 0.84 -19.04
C ILE A 23 -39.40 -0.18 -18.63
N ILE A 24 -39.15 -0.99 -17.60
CA ILE A 24 -40.08 -2.03 -17.15
C ILE A 24 -41.42 -1.41 -16.72
N ALA A 25 -41.38 -0.31 -15.97
CA ALA A 25 -42.59 0.41 -15.54
C ALA A 25 -43.40 0.96 -16.72
N PHE A 26 -42.72 1.49 -17.76
CA PHE A 26 -43.39 2.04 -18.93
C PHE A 26 -44.00 0.97 -19.85
N PHE A 27 -43.26 -0.12 -20.08
CA PHE A 27 -43.69 -1.21 -20.97
C PHE A 27 -44.55 -2.27 -20.27
N LYS A 28 -44.76 -2.17 -18.95
CA LYS A 28 -45.61 -3.08 -18.17
C LYS A 28 -45.23 -4.55 -18.37
N ILE A 29 -43.92 -4.83 -18.35
CA ILE A 29 -43.39 -6.18 -18.56
C ILE A 29 -43.45 -6.93 -17.22
N TYR A 30 -44.51 -7.73 -17.01
CA TYR A 30 -44.64 -8.58 -15.82
C TYR A 30 -44.51 -10.05 -16.23
N PRO A 31 -43.33 -10.68 -16.01
CA PRO A 31 -43.17 -12.10 -16.33
C PRO A 31 -43.92 -13.01 -15.36
N ILE A 32 -44.27 -12.54 -14.16
CA ILE A 32 -44.88 -13.33 -13.09
C ILE A 32 -45.99 -12.52 -12.41
N LEU A 33 -47.21 -13.07 -12.34
CA LEU A 33 -48.27 -12.53 -11.48
C LEU A 33 -48.09 -13.07 -10.05
N LEU A 34 -47.79 -12.19 -9.11
CA LEU A 34 -47.77 -12.51 -7.68
C LEU A 34 -48.95 -11.84 -6.97
N THR A 35 -49.41 -12.47 -5.89
CA THR A 35 -50.39 -11.84 -4.99
C THR A 35 -49.73 -10.71 -4.18
N GLU A 36 -50.52 -9.72 -3.75
CA GLU A 36 -50.06 -8.61 -2.92
C GLU A 36 -49.29 -9.08 -1.68
N ASN A 37 -49.85 -10.04 -0.95
CA ASN A 37 -49.21 -10.60 0.25
C ASN A 37 -47.85 -11.24 -0.06
N SER A 38 -47.72 -11.90 -1.22
CA SER A 38 -46.47 -12.50 -1.66
C SER A 38 -45.39 -11.44 -1.97
N ILE A 39 -45.77 -10.33 -2.59
CA ILE A 39 -44.83 -9.24 -2.92
C ILE A 39 -44.32 -8.57 -1.66
N LEU A 40 -45.22 -8.20 -0.74
CA LEU A 40 -44.84 -7.59 0.54
C LEU A 40 -43.92 -8.51 1.35
N TYR A 41 -44.25 -9.80 1.41
CA TYR A 41 -43.41 -10.78 2.09
C TYR A 41 -42.01 -10.89 1.45
N LEU A 42 -41.92 -10.90 0.11
CA LEU A 42 -40.65 -11.01 -0.61
C LEU A 42 -39.73 -9.82 -0.33
N HIS A 43 -40.25 -8.59 -0.39
CA HIS A 43 -39.42 -7.39 -0.14
C HIS A 43 -39.06 -7.20 1.34
N ALA A 44 -39.93 -7.59 2.27
CA ALA A 44 -39.60 -7.62 3.69
C ALA A 44 -38.48 -8.64 3.98
N THR A 45 -38.61 -9.84 3.43
CA THR A 45 -37.60 -10.89 3.59
C THR A 45 -36.28 -10.51 2.92
N SER A 46 -36.30 -9.89 1.73
CA SER A 46 -35.08 -9.45 1.06
C SER A 46 -34.32 -8.40 1.85
N ALA A 47 -35.01 -7.42 2.45
CA ALA A 47 -34.39 -6.42 3.31
C ALA A 47 -33.69 -7.06 4.53
N GLN A 48 -34.34 -8.04 5.17
CA GLN A 48 -33.77 -8.78 6.29
C GLN A 48 -32.53 -9.59 5.88
N VAL A 49 -32.58 -10.29 4.74
CA VAL A 49 -31.46 -11.07 4.21
C VAL A 49 -30.28 -10.15 3.87
N ILE A 50 -30.51 -9.01 3.22
CA ILE A 50 -29.47 -8.03 2.92
C ILE A 50 -28.83 -7.52 4.22
N ALA A 51 -29.63 -7.16 5.23
CA ALA A 51 -29.11 -6.69 6.51
C ALA A 51 -28.24 -7.76 7.21
N ALA A 52 -28.68 -9.02 7.20
CA ALA A 52 -27.91 -10.13 7.76
C ALA A 52 -26.58 -10.35 7.01
N LEU A 53 -26.58 -10.29 5.68
CA LEU A 53 -25.38 -10.44 4.86
C LEU A 53 -24.40 -9.28 5.04
N VAL A 54 -24.90 -8.06 5.21
CA VAL A 54 -24.06 -6.90 5.55
C VAL A 54 -23.39 -7.08 6.91
N ALA A 55 -24.12 -7.52 7.93
CA ALA A 55 -23.56 -7.80 9.25
C ALA A 55 -22.50 -8.91 9.18
N LEU A 56 -22.77 -9.99 8.44
CA LEU A 56 -21.82 -11.08 8.23
C LEU A 56 -20.55 -10.61 7.51
N SER A 57 -20.68 -9.73 6.51
CA SER A 57 -19.54 -9.16 5.79
C SER A 57 -18.63 -8.32 6.69
N LEU A 58 -19.22 -7.59 7.65
CA LEU A 58 -18.47 -6.85 8.65
C LEU A 58 -17.66 -7.79 9.56
N VAL A 59 -18.29 -8.86 10.05
CA VAL A 59 -17.61 -9.88 10.86
C VAL A 59 -16.49 -10.54 10.06
N ALA A 60 -16.74 -10.94 8.81
CA ALA A 60 -15.75 -11.55 7.94
C ALA A 60 -14.53 -10.63 7.73
N TYR A 61 -14.75 -9.33 7.56
CA TYR A 61 -13.66 -8.36 7.44
C TYR A 61 -12.81 -8.25 8.72
N THR A 62 -13.42 -8.28 9.91
CA THR A 62 -12.66 -8.25 11.17
C THR A 62 -11.75 -9.48 11.32
N HIS A 63 -12.23 -10.65 10.88
CA HIS A 63 -11.44 -11.87 10.87
C HIS A 63 -10.30 -11.77 9.85
N LEU A 64 -10.58 -11.33 8.61
CA LEU A 64 -9.56 -11.10 7.58
C LEU A 64 -8.45 -10.15 8.06
N ASN A 65 -8.82 -9.05 8.72
CA ASN A 65 -7.84 -8.09 9.23
C ASN A 65 -6.94 -8.72 10.32
N THR A 66 -7.50 -9.60 11.14
CA THR A 66 -6.76 -10.33 12.18
C THR A 66 -5.75 -11.30 11.55
N GLU A 67 -6.19 -12.10 10.58
CA GLU A 67 -5.33 -13.03 9.83
C GLU A 67 -4.20 -12.29 9.09
N LEU A 68 -4.52 -11.16 8.44
CA LEU A 68 -3.52 -10.33 7.78
C LEU A 68 -2.51 -9.74 8.77
N ASN A 69 -2.94 -9.32 9.96
CA ASN A 69 -2.01 -8.87 11.02
C ASN A 69 -1.09 -9.98 11.50
N GLN A 70 -1.61 -11.20 11.67
CA GLN A 70 -0.77 -12.35 12.03
C GLN A 70 0.28 -12.62 10.97
N LYS A 71 -0.05 -12.53 9.67
CA LYS A 71 0.92 -12.65 8.58
C LYS A 71 2.01 -11.58 8.63
N VAL A 72 1.69 -10.33 8.94
CA VAL A 72 2.70 -9.26 9.11
C VAL A 72 3.63 -9.55 10.29
N ASN A 73 3.11 -10.10 11.39
CA ASN A 73 3.93 -10.45 12.55
C ASN A 73 4.92 -11.58 12.26
N ILE A 74 4.55 -12.50 11.34
CA ILE A 74 5.42 -13.58 10.89
C ILE A 74 6.45 -13.06 9.87
N ASP A 75 5.99 -12.26 8.91
CA ASP A 75 6.84 -11.70 7.85
C ASP A 75 6.61 -10.20 7.65
N THR A 76 7.53 -9.43 8.24
CA THR A 76 7.53 -7.95 8.14
C THR A 76 7.77 -7.44 6.72
N SER A 77 8.29 -8.25 5.79
CA SER A 77 8.51 -7.80 4.41
C SER A 77 7.21 -7.67 3.61
N LEU A 78 6.14 -8.36 4.01
CA LEU A 78 4.81 -8.27 3.40
C LEU A 78 3.98 -7.08 3.92
N GLU A 79 4.53 -6.25 4.82
CA GLU A 79 3.79 -5.18 5.51
C GLU A 79 3.08 -4.24 4.53
N ASP A 80 3.77 -3.76 3.50
CA ASP A 80 3.20 -2.81 2.52
C ASP A 80 2.11 -3.46 1.65
N ALA A 81 2.33 -4.69 1.16
CA ALA A 81 1.35 -5.43 0.37
C ALA A 81 0.09 -5.77 1.19
N ILE A 82 0.27 -6.15 2.46
CA ILE A 82 -0.83 -6.43 3.38
C ILE A 82 -1.59 -5.15 3.74
N PHE A 83 -0.89 -4.03 3.98
CA PHE A 83 -1.52 -2.73 4.23
C PHE A 83 -2.40 -2.31 3.04
N LEU A 84 -1.90 -2.43 1.81
CA LEU A 84 -2.67 -2.16 0.60
C LEU A 84 -3.88 -3.09 0.46
N THR A 85 -3.70 -4.38 0.79
CA THR A 85 -4.80 -5.37 0.81
C THR A 85 -5.91 -4.97 1.77
N LYS A 86 -5.58 -4.50 2.98
CA LYS A 86 -6.56 -4.03 3.97
C LYS A 86 -7.34 -2.82 3.47
N ILE A 87 -6.65 -1.83 2.90
CA ILE A 87 -7.30 -0.63 2.35
C ILE A 87 -8.27 -1.02 1.24
N ASN A 88 -7.85 -1.89 0.34
CA ASN A 88 -8.68 -2.35 -0.77
C ASN A 88 -9.90 -3.14 -0.28
N ALA A 89 -9.72 -4.06 0.67
CA ALA A 89 -10.82 -4.82 1.28
C ALA A 89 -11.80 -3.92 2.03
N PHE A 90 -11.31 -2.94 2.80
CA PHE A 90 -12.15 -1.97 3.51
C PHE A 90 -12.97 -1.11 2.55
N LYS A 91 -12.37 -0.68 1.44
CA LYS A 91 -13.06 0.08 0.40
C LYS A 91 -14.19 -0.73 -0.23
N ASP A 92 -13.91 -1.99 -0.60
CA ASP A 92 -14.91 -2.86 -1.21
C ASP A 92 -16.04 -3.22 -0.21
N LEU A 93 -15.72 -3.42 1.08
CA LEU A 93 -16.70 -3.56 2.15
C LEU A 93 -17.60 -2.33 2.26
N THR A 94 -17.02 -1.13 2.31
CA THR A 94 -17.75 0.14 2.43
C THR A 94 -18.74 0.33 1.28
N ILE A 95 -18.31 0.01 0.06
CA ILE A 95 -19.18 0.05 -1.13
C ILE A 95 -20.34 -0.95 -0.99
N THR A 96 -20.05 -2.17 -0.54
CA THR A 96 -21.06 -3.23 -0.36
C THR A 96 -22.10 -2.85 0.69
N ILE A 97 -21.67 -2.26 1.82
CA ILE A 97 -22.57 -1.74 2.85
C ILE A 97 -23.48 -0.64 2.29
N LEU A 98 -22.90 0.32 1.57
CA LEU A 98 -23.65 1.45 1.03
C LEU A 98 -24.70 0.99 0.00
N ILE A 99 -24.33 0.07 -0.89
CA ILE A 99 -25.28 -0.57 -1.83
C ILE A 99 -26.35 -1.32 -1.03
N GLY A 100 -25.99 -2.07 0.00
CA GLY A 100 -26.93 -2.80 0.85
C GLY A 100 -27.95 -1.89 1.53
N VAL A 101 -27.52 -0.74 2.06
CA VAL A 101 -28.43 0.26 2.66
C VAL A 101 -29.40 0.81 1.60
N LEU A 102 -28.92 1.09 0.39
CA LEU A 102 -29.79 1.54 -0.72
C LEU A 102 -30.78 0.44 -1.14
N SER A 103 -30.35 -0.82 -1.16
CA SER A 103 -31.22 -1.97 -1.45
C SER A 103 -32.30 -2.17 -0.40
N ILE A 104 -31.94 -2.09 0.88
CA ILE A 104 -32.90 -2.13 1.99
C ILE A 104 -33.90 -0.98 1.85
N SER A 105 -33.40 0.24 1.59
CA SER A 105 -34.26 1.41 1.41
C SER A 105 -35.24 1.24 0.24
N ALA A 106 -34.78 0.68 -0.88
CA ALA A 106 -35.65 0.37 -2.01
C ALA A 106 -36.72 -0.68 -1.65
N SER A 107 -36.35 -1.75 -0.92
CA SER A 107 -37.32 -2.74 -0.44
C SER A 107 -38.35 -2.14 0.52
N LEU A 108 -37.94 -1.26 1.44
CA LEU A 108 -38.86 -0.56 2.35
C LEU A 108 -39.77 0.43 1.63
N LEU A 109 -39.29 1.09 0.57
CA LEU A 109 -40.11 1.95 -0.28
C LEU A 109 -41.22 1.17 -0.98
N VAL A 110 -40.94 -0.06 -1.45
CA VAL A 110 -41.98 -0.95 -2.00
C VAL A 110 -43.07 -1.22 -0.97
N LEU A 111 -42.70 -1.56 0.28
CA LEU A 111 -43.66 -1.81 1.36
C LEU A 111 -44.53 -0.59 1.66
N THR A 112 -43.92 0.60 1.64
CA THR A 112 -44.60 1.86 1.99
C THR A 112 -45.52 2.36 0.87
N LEU A 113 -45.09 2.21 -0.38
CA LEU A 113 -45.77 2.76 -1.55
C LEU A 113 -46.65 1.75 -2.28
N PHE A 114 -46.80 0.54 -1.75
CA PHE A 114 -47.57 -0.54 -2.37
C PHE A 114 -49.00 -0.13 -2.75
N LYS A 115 -49.63 0.75 -1.97
CA LYS A 115 -51.00 1.25 -2.23
C LYS A 115 -51.11 2.16 -3.47
N TYR A 116 -50.00 2.72 -3.95
CA TYR A 116 -49.97 3.65 -5.07
C TYR A 116 -49.56 2.92 -6.36
N THR A 117 -50.53 2.42 -7.09
CA THR A 117 -50.35 1.59 -8.30
C THR A 117 -49.42 2.21 -9.36
N ILE A 118 -49.42 3.53 -9.51
CA ILE A 118 -48.56 4.26 -10.46
C ILE A 118 -47.07 4.09 -10.13
N PHE A 119 -46.72 4.05 -8.84
CA PHE A 119 -45.32 3.96 -8.38
C PHE A 119 -44.90 2.54 -8.03
N GLN A 120 -45.86 1.66 -7.79
CA GLN A 120 -45.64 0.28 -7.35
C GLN A 120 -44.65 -0.45 -8.28
N ASP A 121 -44.90 -0.42 -9.60
CA ASP A 121 -44.10 -1.16 -10.58
C ASP A 121 -42.66 -0.66 -10.70
N PHE A 122 -42.50 0.67 -10.61
CA PHE A 122 -41.19 1.30 -10.62
C PHE A 122 -40.36 0.86 -9.41
N PHE A 123 -40.92 0.96 -8.19
CA PHE A 123 -40.18 0.62 -6.99
C PHE A 123 -39.95 -0.90 -6.85
N MET A 124 -40.89 -1.74 -7.28
CA MET A 124 -40.70 -3.20 -7.32
C MET A 124 -39.51 -3.57 -8.21
N SER A 125 -39.47 -3.01 -9.43
CA SER A 125 -38.35 -3.23 -10.37
C SER A 125 -37.03 -2.72 -9.81
N MET A 126 -37.04 -1.51 -9.23
CA MET A 126 -35.87 -0.89 -8.64
C MET A 126 -35.30 -1.72 -7.47
N SER A 127 -36.16 -2.21 -6.57
CA SER A 127 -35.76 -3.05 -5.44
C SER A 127 -35.19 -4.38 -5.92
N PHE A 128 -35.80 -5.01 -6.94
CA PHE A 128 -35.30 -6.27 -7.49
C PHE A 128 -33.93 -6.13 -8.16
N ILE A 129 -33.76 -5.12 -9.02
CA ILE A 129 -32.47 -4.83 -9.67
C ILE A 129 -31.41 -4.50 -8.62
N SER A 130 -31.78 -3.71 -7.60
CA SER A 130 -30.90 -3.37 -6.49
C SER A 130 -30.42 -4.61 -5.73
N LEU A 131 -31.30 -5.57 -5.47
CA LEU A 131 -30.94 -6.85 -4.84
C LEU A 131 -29.91 -7.64 -5.67
N LEU A 132 -30.07 -7.68 -6.99
CA LEU A 132 -29.10 -8.34 -7.88
C LEU A 132 -27.74 -7.65 -7.86
N ILE A 133 -27.72 -6.31 -7.89
CA ILE A 133 -26.47 -5.55 -7.82
C ILE A 133 -25.80 -5.73 -6.45
N PHE A 134 -26.57 -5.73 -5.36
CA PHE A 134 -26.04 -6.04 -4.02
C PHE A 134 -25.40 -7.43 -4.00
N THR A 135 -26.08 -8.44 -4.54
CA THR A 135 -25.56 -9.81 -4.61
C THR A 135 -24.25 -9.88 -5.40
N TYR A 136 -24.19 -9.20 -6.55
CA TYR A 136 -22.96 -9.08 -7.33
C TYR A 136 -21.83 -8.37 -6.57
N ALA A 137 -22.13 -7.25 -5.89
CA ALA A 137 -21.16 -6.52 -5.08
C ALA A 137 -20.61 -7.37 -3.94
N LEU A 138 -21.47 -8.13 -3.27
CA LEU A 138 -21.09 -9.06 -2.21
C LEU A 138 -20.17 -10.17 -2.72
N ILE A 139 -20.53 -10.84 -3.82
CA ILE A 139 -19.69 -11.87 -4.44
C ILE A 139 -18.33 -11.30 -4.80
N ARG A 140 -18.29 -10.10 -5.40
CA ARG A 140 -17.05 -9.42 -5.75
C ARG A 140 -16.21 -9.10 -4.52
N PHE A 141 -16.82 -8.61 -3.44
CA PHE A 141 -16.13 -8.33 -2.17
C PHE A 141 -15.50 -9.61 -1.61
N VAL A 142 -16.24 -10.71 -1.56
CA VAL A 142 -15.76 -11.99 -1.04
C VAL A 142 -14.60 -12.50 -1.90
N HIS A 143 -14.79 -12.58 -3.22
CA HIS A 143 -13.76 -13.10 -4.12
C HIS A 143 -12.47 -12.27 -4.07
N ARG A 144 -12.59 -10.94 -4.06
CA ARG A 144 -11.40 -10.06 -4.09
C ARG A 144 -10.70 -9.95 -2.74
N SER A 145 -11.43 -9.98 -1.63
CA SER A 145 -10.84 -9.77 -0.30
C SER A 145 -10.31 -11.07 0.31
N PHE A 146 -10.89 -12.22 -0.05
CA PHE A 146 -10.53 -13.52 0.51
C PHE A 146 -9.78 -14.43 -0.48
N SER A 147 -9.47 -13.96 -1.70
CA SER A 147 -8.61 -14.72 -2.60
C SER A 147 -7.20 -14.83 -2.02
N PRO A 148 -6.56 -16.01 -2.06
CA PRO A 148 -5.16 -16.18 -1.66
C PRO A 148 -4.22 -15.30 -2.51
N GLU A 149 -4.60 -14.99 -3.74
CA GLU A 149 -3.85 -14.16 -4.68
C GLU A 149 -4.00 -12.66 -4.38
N ALA A 150 -4.89 -12.24 -3.47
CA ALA A 150 -5.12 -10.83 -3.20
C ALA A 150 -3.85 -10.13 -2.68
N VAL A 151 -3.09 -10.81 -1.82
CA VAL A 151 -1.82 -10.28 -1.30
C VAL A 151 -0.75 -10.23 -2.39
N GLN A 152 -0.68 -11.25 -3.25
CA GLN A 152 0.28 -11.30 -4.35
C GLN A 152 0.03 -10.21 -5.39
N ASN A 153 -1.23 -10.03 -5.83
CA ASN A 153 -1.60 -8.96 -6.75
C ASN A 153 -1.28 -7.56 -6.19
N ASN A 154 -1.48 -7.35 -4.88
CA ASN A 154 -1.11 -6.09 -4.24
C ASN A 154 0.41 -5.96 -4.07
N ASN A 155 1.14 -7.06 -3.90
CA ASN A 155 2.60 -7.07 -3.90
C ASN A 155 3.17 -6.64 -5.26
N ASP A 156 2.62 -7.16 -6.35
CA ASP A 156 3.01 -6.77 -7.70
C ASP A 156 2.69 -5.30 -7.98
N GLN A 157 1.57 -4.79 -7.44
CA GLN A 157 1.26 -3.36 -7.50
C GLN A 157 2.28 -2.51 -6.72
N VAL A 158 2.64 -2.92 -5.51
CA VAL A 158 3.67 -2.21 -4.71
C VAL A 158 5.02 -2.23 -5.42
N LEU A 159 5.38 -3.34 -6.07
CA LEU A 159 6.56 -3.46 -6.89
C LEU A 159 6.56 -2.41 -8.01
N GLU A 160 5.52 -2.38 -8.84
CA GLU A 160 5.41 -1.44 -9.96
C GLU A 160 5.38 0.03 -9.51
N GLU A 161 4.70 0.36 -8.42
CA GLU A 161 4.72 1.71 -7.84
C GLU A 161 6.14 2.10 -7.38
N SER A 162 6.84 1.18 -6.72
CA SER A 162 8.20 1.41 -6.22
C SER A 162 9.23 1.51 -7.35
N LYS A 163 9.07 0.71 -8.42
CA LYS A 163 9.86 0.83 -9.65
C LYS A 163 9.72 2.23 -10.27
N ASN A 164 8.48 2.73 -10.37
CA ASN A 164 8.22 4.05 -10.92
C ASN A 164 8.79 5.16 -10.03
N GLU A 165 8.72 5.02 -8.70
CA GLU A 165 9.42 5.94 -7.77
C GLU A 165 10.94 5.92 -7.99
N LEU A 166 11.53 4.76 -8.31
CA LEU A 166 12.98 4.61 -8.53
C LEU A 166 13.47 5.13 -9.88
N LYS A 167 12.62 5.11 -10.91
CA LYS A 167 12.94 5.73 -12.22
C LYS A 167 13.23 7.22 -12.11
N ASP A 168 12.62 7.92 -11.15
CA ASP A 168 12.91 9.33 -10.91
C ASP A 168 14.33 9.56 -10.34
N PHE A 169 14.97 8.53 -9.78
CA PHE A 169 16.30 8.60 -9.16
C PHE A 169 17.40 7.99 -10.03
N ILE A 170 17.06 7.06 -10.92
CA ILE A 170 18.01 6.42 -11.84
C ILE A 170 17.94 7.16 -13.18
N PRO A 171 18.94 8.00 -13.53
CA PRO A 171 18.95 8.69 -14.81
C PRO A 171 18.92 7.68 -15.97
N ASP A 172 18.08 7.94 -16.98
CA ASP A 172 18.01 7.09 -18.17
C ASP A 172 19.33 7.19 -18.96
N PRO A 173 19.93 6.05 -19.37
CA PRO A 173 21.18 6.04 -20.12
C PRO A 173 21.06 6.65 -21.54
N ILE A 174 19.86 7.05 -21.97
CA ILE A 174 19.56 7.45 -23.35
C ILE A 174 19.84 8.95 -23.60
N GLU A 175 19.94 9.80 -22.57
CA GLU A 175 20.32 11.20 -22.79
C GLU A 175 21.84 11.41 -22.95
N GLU A 176 22.70 10.62 -22.29
CA GLU A 176 24.16 10.75 -22.46
C GLU A 176 24.69 10.06 -23.73
N ALA A 177 24.01 9.03 -24.24
CA ALA A 177 24.45 8.32 -25.45
C ALA A 177 24.14 9.07 -26.76
N LYS A 178 23.25 10.08 -26.73
CA LYS A 178 22.86 10.84 -27.93
C LYS A 178 23.81 11.99 -28.27
N GLU A 179 24.69 12.40 -27.34
CA GLU A 179 25.62 13.50 -27.58
C GLU A 179 27.04 13.05 -27.96
N ILE A 180 27.34 11.75 -27.88
CA ILE A 180 28.68 11.19 -28.15
C ILE A 180 28.59 9.92 -29.00
N ALA A 181 28.11 10.02 -30.24
CA ALA A 181 28.60 9.19 -31.36
C ALA A 181 27.92 9.54 -32.70
N PRO A 182 28.69 10.03 -33.67
CA PRO A 182 28.63 9.52 -35.03
C PRO A 182 29.88 8.66 -35.27
N GLN A 183 29.67 7.45 -35.81
CA GLN A 183 30.65 6.51 -36.39
C GLN A 183 30.89 5.22 -35.59
N THR A 184 30.01 4.25 -35.80
CA THR A 184 30.38 2.83 -36.02
C THR A 184 29.21 2.10 -36.69
N ALA A 185 28.91 2.50 -37.93
CA ALA A 185 28.12 1.68 -38.84
C ALA A 185 29.08 0.69 -39.53
N HIS A 186 29.28 -0.48 -38.92
CA HIS A 186 29.74 -1.69 -39.62
C HIS A 186 29.67 -2.91 -38.69
N MET A 187 28.49 -3.52 -38.60
CA MET A 187 28.33 -4.95 -38.32
C MET A 187 26.86 -5.33 -38.52
N GLU A 188 26.38 -5.14 -39.75
CA GLU A 188 25.07 -5.61 -40.19
C GLU A 188 25.30 -6.54 -41.38
N GLU A 189 25.71 -7.78 -41.10
CA GLU A 189 25.57 -8.93 -42.00
C GLU A 189 26.08 -10.19 -41.29
N LEU A 190 25.17 -10.92 -40.64
CA LEU A 190 25.09 -12.38 -40.62
C LEU A 190 24.11 -12.77 -39.51
N LYS A 191 22.90 -13.18 -39.90
CA LYS A 191 22.13 -14.31 -39.33
C LYS A 191 20.69 -14.27 -39.85
N THR A 192 20.55 -14.47 -41.16
CA THR A 192 19.37 -15.15 -41.70
C THR A 192 19.78 -16.60 -41.94
N ASN A 193 19.39 -17.50 -41.04
CA ASN A 193 18.75 -18.77 -41.38
C ASN A 193 18.65 -19.68 -40.14
N ASP A 194 17.44 -20.24 -40.01
CA ASP A 194 17.08 -21.44 -39.27
C ASP A 194 16.85 -21.33 -37.75
N PHE A 195 15.66 -20.80 -37.39
CA PHE A 195 15.06 -20.96 -36.06
C PHE A 195 13.64 -21.54 -36.20
N ARG A 196 13.53 -22.85 -36.39
CA ARG A 196 12.30 -23.60 -36.09
C ARG A 196 12.59 -24.89 -35.32
N LYS A 197 13.44 -24.81 -34.28
CA LYS A 197 13.52 -25.80 -33.19
C LYS A 197 14.51 -25.39 -32.09
N LEU A 198 14.33 -24.20 -31.48
CA LEU A 198 15.12 -23.83 -30.31
C LEU A 198 14.41 -22.88 -29.30
N PRO A 199 13.15 -23.09 -28.86
CA PRO A 199 12.59 -22.25 -27.80
C PRO A 199 13.07 -22.64 -26.40
N SER A 200 13.25 -23.94 -26.12
CA SER A 200 13.40 -24.43 -24.73
C SER A 200 14.77 -24.18 -24.10
N GLU A 201 15.87 -24.29 -24.85
CA GLU A 201 17.22 -24.08 -24.30
C GLU A 201 17.54 -22.59 -24.10
N LEU A 202 17.01 -21.71 -24.96
CA LEU A 202 17.21 -20.26 -24.84
C LEU A 202 16.46 -19.71 -23.62
N GLU A 203 15.23 -20.19 -23.40
CA GLU A 203 14.40 -19.81 -22.25
C GLU A 203 15.00 -20.31 -20.92
N GLU A 204 15.62 -21.49 -20.91
CA GLU A 204 16.37 -21.98 -19.74
C GLU A 204 17.66 -21.16 -19.47
N LEU A 205 18.35 -20.72 -20.52
CA LEU A 205 19.56 -19.89 -20.38
C LEU A 205 19.23 -18.48 -19.86
N GLU A 206 18.15 -17.88 -20.35
CA GLU A 206 17.64 -16.59 -19.88
C GLU A 206 17.15 -16.66 -18.43
N LYS A 207 16.40 -17.71 -18.07
CA LYS A 207 15.97 -17.94 -16.67
C LYS A 207 17.16 -18.10 -15.72
N LYS A 208 18.21 -18.79 -16.15
CA LYS A 208 19.44 -18.94 -15.36
C LYS A 208 20.16 -17.60 -15.17
N SER A 209 20.30 -16.82 -16.24
CA SER A 209 20.91 -15.49 -16.17
C SER A 209 20.13 -14.52 -15.29
N PHE A 210 18.79 -14.58 -15.32
CA PHE A 210 17.94 -13.78 -14.43
C PHE A 210 18.10 -14.20 -12.97
N SER A 211 18.06 -15.49 -12.67
CA SER A 211 18.25 -16.03 -11.31
C SER A 211 19.58 -15.60 -10.70
N ASP A 212 20.67 -15.64 -11.48
CA ASP A 212 22.00 -15.21 -11.03
C ASP A 212 22.05 -13.69 -10.74
N THR A 213 21.38 -12.90 -11.58
CA THR A 213 21.29 -11.43 -11.41
C THR A 213 20.46 -11.05 -10.18
N LEU A 214 19.32 -11.73 -9.99
CA LEU A 214 18.45 -11.54 -8.82
C LEU A 214 19.16 -11.97 -7.53
N GLY A 215 19.90 -13.09 -7.55
CA GLY A 215 20.74 -13.51 -6.44
C GLY A 215 21.81 -12.47 -6.08
N SER A 216 22.46 -11.90 -7.09
CA SER A 216 23.45 -10.82 -6.91
C SER A 216 22.84 -9.57 -6.28
N PHE A 217 21.61 -9.22 -6.67
CA PHE A 217 20.85 -8.13 -6.04
C PHE A 217 20.59 -8.39 -4.56
N PHE A 218 20.11 -9.58 -4.18
CA PHE A 218 19.87 -9.89 -2.77
C PHE A 218 21.15 -9.89 -1.94
N ILE A 219 22.28 -10.31 -2.51
CA ILE A 219 23.60 -10.23 -1.85
C ILE A 219 24.00 -8.77 -1.63
N ALA A 220 23.93 -7.93 -2.67
CA ALA A 220 24.25 -6.51 -2.59
C ALA A 220 23.36 -5.80 -1.55
N PHE A 221 22.05 -6.04 -1.60
CA PHE A 221 21.10 -5.46 -0.67
C PHE A 221 21.33 -5.94 0.77
N SER A 222 21.64 -7.22 0.97
CA SER A 222 21.95 -7.76 2.31
C SER A 222 23.19 -7.10 2.93
N SER A 223 24.22 -6.85 2.12
CA SER A 223 25.40 -6.06 2.54
C SER A 223 24.99 -4.64 2.94
N PHE A 224 24.18 -3.98 2.11
CA PHE A 224 23.69 -2.63 2.39
C PHE A 224 22.84 -2.55 3.67
N GLU A 225 21.90 -3.48 3.84
CA GLU A 225 21.08 -3.62 5.05
C GLU A 225 21.94 -3.82 6.29
N SER A 226 22.97 -4.67 6.22
CA SER A 226 23.91 -4.89 7.33
C SER A 226 24.61 -3.59 7.75
N LYS A 227 25.02 -2.75 6.78
CA LYS A 227 25.60 -1.43 7.07
C LYS A 227 24.60 -0.50 7.76
N LEU A 228 23.36 -0.43 7.28
CA LEU A 228 22.30 0.37 7.91
C LEU A 228 22.02 -0.09 9.34
N ARG A 229 21.89 -1.40 9.57
CA ARG A 229 21.70 -1.97 10.91
C ARG A 229 22.88 -1.66 11.85
N LYS A 230 24.11 -1.71 11.32
CA LYS A 230 25.32 -1.35 12.08
C LYS A 230 25.41 0.15 12.37
N ALA A 231 24.96 1.00 11.46
CA ALA A 231 24.84 2.43 11.73
C ALA A 231 23.83 2.67 12.84
N TYR A 232 22.64 2.09 12.74
CA TYR A 232 21.58 2.23 13.73
C TYR A 232 22.01 1.76 15.12
N SER A 233 22.71 0.63 15.23
CA SER A 233 23.21 0.13 16.52
C SER A 233 24.26 1.02 17.17
N ARG A 234 25.01 1.81 16.40
CA ARG A 234 25.97 2.79 16.94
C ARG A 234 25.27 3.99 17.59
N TYR A 235 24.18 4.47 16.99
CA TYR A 235 23.48 5.66 17.46
C TYR A 235 22.44 5.35 18.54
N ASN A 236 21.77 4.19 18.47
CA ASN A 236 20.75 3.80 19.44
C ASN A 236 21.34 3.06 20.66
N GLY A 237 22.46 3.54 21.21
CA GLY A 237 23.35 2.85 22.15
C GLY A 237 22.76 2.29 23.45
N PHE A 238 21.44 2.30 23.66
CA PHE A 238 20.78 1.85 24.90
C PHE A 238 19.29 1.46 24.77
N VAL A 239 18.87 0.71 23.73
CA VAL A 239 17.52 0.08 23.75
C VAL A 239 17.62 -1.46 23.72
N PRO A 240 17.04 -2.17 24.71
CA PRO A 240 17.07 -3.62 24.77
C PRO A 240 16.26 -4.22 23.61
N ASN A 241 16.85 -5.22 22.96
CA ASN A 241 16.14 -6.30 22.27
C ASN A 241 15.23 -6.04 21.06
N ASN A 242 15.15 -4.85 20.46
CA ASN A 242 14.43 -4.71 19.19
C ASN A 242 15.30 -5.09 17.96
N ARG A 243 16.00 -6.23 18.03
CA ARG A 243 16.71 -6.83 16.88
C ARG A 243 15.78 -7.18 15.70
N ASN A 244 14.46 -7.07 15.91
CA ASN A 244 13.40 -7.39 14.95
C ASN A 244 12.71 -6.14 14.36
N GLY A 245 13.26 -4.94 14.54
CA GLY A 245 12.74 -3.75 13.86
C GLY A 245 12.77 -3.93 12.34
N SER A 246 11.65 -3.62 11.66
CA SER A 246 11.58 -3.64 10.20
C SER A 246 12.64 -2.70 9.62
N LEU A 247 13.23 -3.06 8.49
CA LEU A 247 14.26 -2.25 7.84
C LEU A 247 13.77 -0.82 7.55
N ARG A 248 12.48 -0.68 7.24
CA ARG A 248 11.79 0.59 7.10
C ARG A 248 11.91 1.48 8.34
N ASN A 249 11.66 0.92 9.53
CA ASN A 249 11.77 1.66 10.79
C ASN A 249 13.21 2.09 11.04
N ILE A 250 14.19 1.22 10.75
CA ILE A 250 15.62 1.55 10.88
C ILE A 250 16.00 2.72 9.97
N VAL A 251 15.55 2.71 8.72
CA VAL A 251 15.78 3.79 7.76
C VAL A 251 15.13 5.10 8.21
N ASN A 252 13.91 5.04 8.74
CA ASN A 252 13.21 6.22 9.28
C ASN A 252 13.95 6.83 10.48
N GLU A 253 14.38 6.01 11.43
CA GLU A 253 15.13 6.47 12.61
C GLU A 253 16.47 7.10 12.22
N LEU A 254 17.21 6.45 11.31
CA LEU A 254 18.48 6.96 10.81
C LEU A 254 18.36 8.29 10.06
N ALA A 255 17.27 8.51 9.35
CA ALA A 255 17.03 9.75 8.63
C ALA A 255 16.48 10.87 9.52
N ILE A 256 15.42 10.58 10.30
CA ILE A 256 14.64 11.60 11.01
C ILE A 256 15.27 11.92 12.38
N ASN A 257 15.66 10.91 13.15
CA ASN A 257 16.07 11.10 14.54
C ASN A 257 17.58 11.26 14.67
N PHE A 258 18.36 10.55 13.84
CA PHE A 258 19.82 10.58 13.93
C PHE A 258 20.49 11.45 12.86
N GLY A 259 19.78 11.85 11.80
CA GLY A 259 20.34 12.66 10.71
C GLY A 259 21.52 12.00 9.98
N VAL A 260 21.65 10.67 10.06
CA VAL A 260 22.72 9.89 9.42
C VAL A 260 22.46 9.73 7.94
N ILE A 261 21.18 9.59 7.58
CA ILE A 261 20.73 9.51 6.21
C ILE A 261 20.13 10.86 5.82
N PRO A 262 20.68 11.54 4.81
CA PRO A 262 20.08 12.74 4.24
C PRO A 262 18.61 12.52 3.83
N LEU A 263 17.74 13.51 4.09
CA LEU A 263 16.31 13.42 3.75
C LEU A 263 16.05 13.20 2.25
N ASN A 264 16.94 13.68 1.37
CA ASN A 264 16.84 13.43 -0.07
C ASN A 264 17.10 11.95 -0.42
N LEU A 265 17.93 11.23 0.33
CA LEU A 265 18.20 9.81 0.13
C LEU A 265 17.20 8.91 0.87
N HIS A 266 16.52 9.44 1.89
CA HIS A 266 15.53 8.70 2.68
C HIS A 266 14.43 8.09 1.81
N LYS A 267 13.85 8.88 0.89
CA LYS A 267 12.81 8.40 -0.03
C LYS A 267 13.33 7.30 -0.96
N GLU A 268 14.52 7.49 -1.53
CA GLU A 268 15.17 6.55 -2.46
C GLU A 268 15.44 5.20 -1.79
N ILE A 269 15.99 5.20 -0.57
CA ILE A 269 16.25 3.99 0.21
C ILE A 269 14.93 3.28 0.55
N LEU A 270 13.88 4.01 0.94
CA LEU A 270 12.59 3.39 1.23
C LEU A 270 11.96 2.74 -0.01
N SER A 271 12.02 3.38 -1.17
CA SER A 271 11.53 2.78 -2.43
C SER A 271 12.32 1.51 -2.77
N LEU A 272 13.64 1.50 -2.54
CA LEU A 272 14.47 0.32 -2.74
C LEU A 272 14.14 -0.81 -1.76
N VAL A 273 13.84 -0.50 -0.49
CA VAL A 273 13.38 -1.48 0.51
C VAL A 273 12.07 -2.14 0.06
N LYS A 274 11.12 -1.34 -0.46
CA LYS A 274 9.86 -1.87 -1.01
C LYS A 274 10.12 -2.82 -2.19
N VAL A 275 10.98 -2.43 -3.15
CA VAL A 275 11.35 -3.30 -4.28
C VAL A 275 11.94 -4.61 -3.80
N ARG A 276 12.90 -4.57 -2.86
CA ARG A 276 13.49 -5.79 -2.30
C ARG A 276 12.44 -6.70 -1.66
N ASN A 277 11.55 -6.12 -0.86
CA ASN A 277 10.51 -6.87 -0.17
C ASN A 277 9.53 -7.49 -1.17
N SER A 278 9.12 -6.74 -2.19
CA SER A 278 8.22 -7.26 -3.22
C SER A 278 8.87 -8.33 -4.07
N LEU A 279 10.16 -8.19 -4.40
CA LEU A 279 10.93 -9.20 -5.11
C LEU A 279 11.12 -10.50 -4.34
N ALA A 280 11.17 -10.45 -3.00
CA ALA A 280 11.27 -11.66 -2.18
C ALA A 280 10.01 -12.53 -2.26
N HIS A 281 8.86 -11.93 -2.60
CA HIS A 281 7.55 -12.57 -2.68
C HIS A 281 6.96 -12.58 -4.09
N ALA A 282 7.75 -12.14 -5.07
CA ALA A 282 7.42 -12.18 -6.47
C ALA A 282 7.23 -13.63 -6.93
N SER A 283 6.18 -13.91 -7.71
CA SER A 283 6.16 -15.15 -8.49
C SER A 283 7.31 -15.15 -9.51
N HIS A 284 7.70 -16.34 -9.96
CA HIS A 284 8.70 -16.55 -11.01
C HIS A 284 8.42 -15.83 -12.34
N GLU A 285 7.25 -15.17 -12.48
CA GLU A 285 6.81 -14.42 -13.65
C GLU A 285 6.80 -12.90 -13.42
N THR A 286 7.70 -12.38 -12.58
CA THR A 286 7.82 -10.92 -12.48
C THR A 286 8.43 -10.37 -13.76
N ASN A 287 7.72 -9.40 -14.36
CA ASN A 287 8.12 -8.70 -15.58
C ASN A 287 9.24 -7.68 -15.27
N ILE A 288 10.32 -8.15 -14.62
CA ILE A 288 11.53 -7.35 -14.37
C ILE A 288 12.60 -7.83 -15.33
N GLU A 289 13.13 -6.91 -16.12
CA GLU A 289 14.27 -7.20 -16.98
C GLU A 289 15.55 -7.32 -16.13
N PRO A 290 16.49 -8.24 -16.44
CA PRO A 290 17.77 -8.35 -15.74
C PRO A 290 18.56 -7.03 -15.69
N GLU A 291 18.40 -6.19 -16.72
CA GLU A 291 18.99 -4.86 -16.79
C GLU A 291 18.48 -3.94 -15.68
N GLU A 292 17.19 -4.02 -15.34
CA GLU A 292 16.56 -3.24 -14.29
C GLU A 292 17.13 -3.65 -12.91
N ILE A 293 17.32 -4.95 -12.68
CA ILE A 293 17.97 -5.46 -11.47
C ILE A 293 19.41 -4.95 -11.35
N THR A 294 20.14 -4.92 -12.47
CA THR A 294 21.51 -4.40 -12.52
C THR A 294 21.56 -2.92 -12.14
N ARG A 295 20.60 -2.12 -12.59
CA ARG A 295 20.46 -0.71 -12.17
C ARG A 295 20.20 -0.58 -10.67
N TYR A 296 19.39 -1.46 -10.08
CA TYR A 296 19.20 -1.47 -8.62
C TYR A 296 20.47 -1.80 -7.85
N ILE A 297 21.32 -2.70 -8.37
CA ILE A 297 22.63 -2.99 -7.77
C ILE A 297 23.53 -1.75 -7.83
N GLN A 298 23.57 -1.05 -8.97
CA GLN A 298 24.33 0.20 -9.11
C GLN A 298 23.83 1.27 -8.13
N LEU A 299 22.50 1.39 -7.99
CA LEU A 299 21.87 2.32 -7.05
C LEU A 299 22.25 2.02 -5.60
N ILE A 300 22.29 0.74 -5.21
CA ILE A 300 22.76 0.33 -3.88
C ILE A 300 24.17 0.87 -3.61
N HIS A 301 25.09 0.67 -4.55
CA HIS A 301 26.47 1.13 -4.39
C HIS A 301 26.58 2.66 -4.38
N GLU A 302 25.77 3.35 -5.17
CA GLU A 302 25.70 4.81 -5.17
C GLU A 302 25.17 5.36 -3.85
N LEU A 303 24.07 4.80 -3.33
CA LEU A 303 23.50 5.14 -2.03
C LEU A 303 24.50 4.93 -0.89
N GLU A 304 25.21 3.80 -0.89
CA GLU A 304 26.29 3.53 0.07
C GLU A 304 27.35 4.63 0.05
N ARG A 305 27.82 4.99 -1.15
CA ARG A 305 28.82 6.05 -1.31
C ARG A 305 28.31 7.41 -0.83
N LYS A 306 27.07 7.77 -1.16
CA LYS A 306 26.46 9.05 -0.75
C LYS A 306 26.29 9.13 0.78
N ILE A 307 25.85 8.06 1.42
CA ILE A 307 25.72 7.98 2.89
C ILE A 307 27.09 8.08 3.56
N ASP A 308 28.10 7.35 3.06
CA ASP A 308 29.45 7.41 3.61
C ASP A 308 30.07 8.82 3.47
N LEU A 309 29.86 9.48 2.32
CA LEU A 309 30.32 10.85 2.10
C LEU A 309 29.64 11.83 3.06
N HIS A 310 28.32 11.75 3.19
CA HIS A 310 27.56 12.60 4.11
C HIS A 310 28.00 12.40 5.56
N THR A 311 28.17 11.14 5.97
CA THR A 311 28.62 10.81 7.32
C THR A 311 29.99 11.43 7.59
N LYS A 312 30.96 11.30 6.66
CA LYS A 312 32.30 11.92 6.80
C LYS A 312 32.23 13.44 6.93
N LEU A 313 31.46 14.11 6.07
CA LEU A 313 31.32 15.57 6.12
C LEU A 313 30.72 16.05 7.44
N ASN A 314 29.72 15.33 7.97
CA ASN A 314 29.06 15.68 9.22
C ASN A 314 29.97 15.45 10.45
N TRP A 315 30.84 14.42 10.40
CA TRP A 315 31.88 14.22 11.42
C TRP A 315 32.94 15.32 11.41
N ASP A 316 33.35 15.79 10.23
CA ASP A 316 34.33 16.87 10.11
C ASP A 316 33.76 18.20 10.65
N GLU A 317 32.49 18.51 10.37
CA GLU A 317 31.80 19.69 10.92
C GLU A 317 31.61 19.62 12.44
N MET A 318 31.22 18.46 12.99
CA MET A 318 31.12 18.28 14.44
C MET A 318 32.49 18.34 15.14
N SER A 319 33.55 17.82 14.51
CA SER A 319 34.91 17.87 15.07
C SER A 319 35.47 19.29 15.15
N HIS A 320 35.00 20.20 14.30
CA HIS A 320 35.39 21.60 14.31
C HIS A 320 34.58 22.49 15.27
N GLN A 321 33.41 22.05 15.73
CA GLN A 321 32.65 22.77 16.76
C GLN A 321 33.08 22.46 18.21
N TYR A 322 33.82 21.36 18.44
CA TYR A 322 34.24 20.94 19.79
C TYR A 322 35.67 21.35 20.19
N ILE A 323 36.39 22.13 19.38
CA ILE A 323 37.70 22.69 19.74
C ILE A 323 37.53 24.16 20.07
N GLN A 324 36.99 24.47 21.26
CA GLN A 324 37.49 25.53 22.15
C GLN A 324 36.95 25.30 23.57
N PRO A 325 37.79 24.90 24.54
CA PRO A 325 37.39 24.91 25.93
C PRO A 325 37.29 26.38 26.37
N THR A 326 36.07 26.90 26.45
CA THR A 326 35.82 28.14 27.18
C THR A 326 36.08 27.85 28.65
N THR A 327 37.26 28.26 29.11
CA THR A 327 37.63 28.25 30.53
C THR A 327 36.77 29.27 31.25
N TYR A 328 35.60 28.84 31.72
CA TYR A 328 34.81 29.62 32.68
C TYR A 328 35.57 29.67 34.00
N LYS A 329 36.22 30.80 34.23
CA LYS A 329 36.80 31.19 35.51
C LYS A 329 35.64 31.42 36.48
N VAL A 330 35.32 30.41 37.29
CA VAL A 330 34.37 30.54 38.40
C VAL A 330 35.06 31.36 39.49
N THR A 331 34.80 32.67 39.51
CA THR A 331 35.08 33.50 40.69
C THR A 331 34.05 33.18 41.75
N ASN A 332 34.49 32.46 42.79
CA ASN A 332 33.79 32.34 44.06
C ASN A 332 33.56 33.74 44.63
N LYS A 333 32.29 34.14 44.77
CA LYS A 333 31.88 35.19 45.69
C LYS A 333 30.94 34.57 46.72
N ILE A 334 31.54 34.22 47.84
CA ILE A 334 30.91 33.84 49.10
C ILE A 334 30.24 35.07 49.72
N SER A 335 29.19 34.80 50.51
CA SER A 335 28.63 35.60 51.61
C SER A 335 27.95 36.93 51.31
N GLU A 336 26.62 36.92 51.39
CA GLU A 336 25.66 37.96 51.84
C GLU A 336 24.32 37.48 51.25
N ILE A 337 23.36 36.90 51.99
CA ILE A 337 22.63 37.46 53.12
C ILE A 337 22.04 36.28 53.91
N VAL A 338 22.33 36.30 55.20
CA VAL A 338 21.71 35.52 56.27
C VAL A 338 20.49 36.29 56.77
N ASP A 339 19.46 35.54 57.15
CA ASP A 339 18.35 35.90 58.03
C ASP A 339 17.50 37.13 57.68
N ASP A 340 16.26 36.87 57.25
CA ASP A 340 15.13 37.39 58.04
C ASP A 340 13.82 36.62 57.78
N THR A 341 13.12 36.36 58.87
CA THR A 341 11.68 36.06 59.01
C THR A 341 11.13 34.68 58.64
N GLN A 342 11.15 33.79 59.64
CA GLN A 342 10.01 32.93 59.96
C GLN A 342 8.81 33.75 60.50
N SER A 343 7.62 33.16 60.40
CA SER A 343 6.39 33.40 61.19
C SER A 343 5.38 34.44 60.67
N THR A 344 4.33 33.94 60.02
CA THR A 344 2.90 34.17 60.33
C THR A 344 2.07 33.28 59.39
N ASP A 345 1.46 32.20 59.83
CA ASP A 345 0.18 32.08 60.55
C ASP A 345 -1.02 31.81 59.64
N ASN A 346 -1.97 31.07 60.21
CA ASN A 346 -3.09 30.38 59.58
C ASN A 346 -4.23 31.28 59.05
N ALA A 347 -5.14 30.63 58.30
CA ALA A 347 -6.52 31.00 57.94
C ALA A 347 -6.65 31.83 56.63
N THR A 348 -7.43 31.42 55.64
CA THR A 348 -8.89 31.27 55.74
C THR A 348 -9.47 30.43 54.59
N LYS A 349 -10.61 29.80 54.90
CA LYS A 349 -11.58 29.13 54.03
C LYS A 349 -11.98 29.94 52.78
N ASN A 350 -12.09 29.26 51.63
CA ASN A 350 -13.37 29.02 50.92
C ASN A 350 -13.19 27.95 49.83
#